data_AF-A0A2G6HYV4-F1
#
_entry.id   AF-A0A2G6HYV4-F1
#
_cell.length_a   1.000
_cell.length_b   1.000
_cell.length_c   1.000
_cell.angle_alpha   90.00
_cell.angle_beta   90.00
_cell.angle_gamma   90.00
#
_symmetry.space_group_name_H-M   'P 1'
#
loop_
_entity.id
_entity.type
_entity.pdbx_description
1 polymer ?
#
loop_
_entity_poly.entity_id
_entity_poly.type
_entity_poly.pdbx_seq_one_letter_code
_entity_poly.pdbx_strand_id
1 'polypeptide(L)'
;GSAERLLKSLSSIPFFSSEIPESSDIFILSLKRDSHFIDEVFSKYEWVETADTSFNAAAHLKITENLEKKSSKIQKSMDSVQKQMSTAVEERREELDAIWRNLRLHELYMKITGSFMHTEKTSLFSGWLPAGKAEEVDRLIRQSSENQCIIEWSDARQHERKSIPVQMKHVPALDPFKMLVQNYAVPEYGSVDPTLFVAVAYLTMFGLMFADAGQGLVIFLIGLLGRRLMRGISSGERTLLQLFMYCGAASIVTGVLFGSYFGYPWFAPLWFDYHGIVTGHAHSPGSISTVYDILKITIFFGIAVISCGLLINWINLIRKKDFFTLVLDKSGLIGGWFYGCGVYTAFYFAGSGYKQMPEGNLLFVFFGIPTILMLFKAPLHYFLHERTERKMDFFLFIDFFMEWVVELLEVFSGYLANTLSFMRVAGLGIAHVSLMSAFDIIAGMTSSRPAAIVILAAGNILVIALEGLSAGIQALRLNYYEFFSRYFTGKGIAYNPISLRQEK
;
A
#
# COMPACT_ATOMS: atom_id res chain seq x y z
N GLY A 1 41.55 -63.57 -6.06
CA GLY A 1 40.73 -64.25 -7.09
C GLY A 1 39.24 -64.28 -6.75
N SER A 2 38.87 -64.67 -5.53
CA SER A 2 37.47 -64.66 -5.03
C SER A 2 36.95 -63.23 -4.75
N ALA A 3 37.78 -62.37 -4.15
CA ALA A 3 37.48 -60.97 -3.84
C ALA A 3 37.05 -60.12 -5.05
N GLU A 4 37.82 -60.12 -6.14
CA GLU A 4 37.48 -59.38 -7.36
C GLU A 4 36.18 -59.87 -8.02
N ARG A 5 35.87 -61.16 -7.92
CA ARG A 5 34.60 -61.73 -8.42
C ARG A 5 33.40 -61.29 -7.58
N LEU A 6 33.59 -61.17 -6.26
CA LEU A 6 32.58 -60.67 -5.32
C LEU A 6 32.30 -59.17 -5.54
N LEU A 7 33.33 -58.35 -5.72
CA LEU A 7 33.20 -56.93 -6.07
C LEU A 7 32.50 -56.72 -7.42
N LYS A 8 32.77 -57.60 -8.39
CA LYS A 8 32.11 -57.57 -9.71
C LYS A 8 30.64 -57.97 -9.64
N SER A 9 30.25 -58.92 -8.77
CA SER A 9 28.84 -59.28 -8.54
C SER A 9 28.04 -58.23 -7.78
N LEU A 10 28.70 -57.38 -6.98
CA LEU A 10 28.06 -56.28 -6.24
C LEU A 10 27.88 -55.00 -7.08
N SER A 11 28.46 -54.92 -8.29
CA SER A 11 28.45 -53.74 -9.18
C SER A 11 27.07 -53.19 -9.57
N SER A 12 26.00 -53.95 -9.33
CA SER A 12 24.60 -53.55 -9.53
C SER A 12 24.02 -52.70 -8.38
N ILE A 13 24.72 -52.60 -7.23
CA ILE A 13 24.30 -51.85 -6.05
C ILE A 13 25.32 -50.73 -5.78
N PRO A 14 24.90 -49.53 -5.30
CA PRO A 14 25.84 -48.55 -4.78
C PRO A 14 26.46 -49.07 -3.47
N PHE A 15 27.57 -49.81 -3.58
CA PHE A 15 28.37 -50.23 -2.44
C PHE A 15 29.69 -49.45 -2.40
N PHE A 16 30.17 -49.14 -1.19
CA PHE A 16 31.49 -48.56 -1.00
C PHE A 16 32.43 -49.65 -0.49
N SER A 17 33.41 -50.03 -1.31
CA SER A 17 34.49 -50.93 -0.89
C SER A 17 35.78 -50.16 -0.68
N SER A 18 36.40 -50.35 0.48
CA SER A 18 37.78 -49.91 0.74
C SER A 18 38.59 -51.12 1.17
N GLU A 19 39.68 -51.39 0.45
CA GLU A 19 40.72 -52.30 0.91
C GLU A 19 41.57 -51.58 1.96
N ILE A 20 41.92 -52.27 3.05
CA ILE A 20 42.85 -51.75 4.05
C ILE A 20 44.26 -52.18 3.61
N PRO A 21 45.25 -51.27 3.57
CA PRO A 21 46.63 -51.68 3.33
C PRO A 21 47.07 -52.63 4.44
N GLU A 22 47.60 -53.80 4.06
CA GLU A 22 48.20 -54.85 4.92
C GLU A 22 47.28 -55.92 5.54
N SER A 23 46.00 -56.02 5.16
CA SER A 23 45.21 -57.26 5.38
C SER A 23 44.30 -57.61 4.20
N SER A 24 43.96 -58.89 4.05
CA SER A 24 43.07 -59.41 3.00
C SER A 24 41.58 -59.14 3.27
N ASP A 25 41.26 -58.18 4.14
CA ASP A 25 39.91 -57.90 4.62
C ASP A 25 39.26 -56.76 3.81
N ILE A 26 38.05 -56.99 3.32
CA ILE A 26 37.29 -56.04 2.49
C ILE A 26 36.09 -55.53 3.28
N PHE A 27 35.96 -54.21 3.39
CA PHE A 27 34.80 -53.57 3.99
C PHE A 27 33.78 -53.20 2.92
N ILE A 28 32.52 -53.53 3.14
CA ILE A 28 31.41 -53.21 2.24
C ILE A 28 30.37 -52.41 3.03
N LEU A 29 30.15 -51.16 2.64
CA LEU A 29 29.05 -50.33 3.14
C LEU A 29 27.93 -50.27 2.10
N SER A 30 26.73 -50.60 2.54
CA SER A 30 25.52 -50.60 1.71
C SER A 30 24.35 -49.90 2.40
N LEU A 31 23.35 -49.53 1.61
CA LEU A 31 22.09 -48.99 2.13
C LEU A 31 21.27 -50.11 2.78
N LYS A 32 20.62 -49.82 3.91
CA LYS A 32 19.81 -50.79 4.66
C LYS A 32 18.70 -51.46 3.83
N ARG A 33 18.24 -50.81 2.77
CA ARG A 33 17.23 -51.36 1.83
C ARG A 33 17.74 -52.56 1.05
N ASP A 34 19.05 -52.61 0.78
CA ASP A 34 19.64 -53.55 -0.16
C ASP A 34 20.33 -54.74 0.58
N SER A 35 20.08 -54.90 1.89
CA SER A 35 20.71 -55.92 2.74
C SER A 35 20.40 -57.35 2.29
N HIS A 36 19.16 -57.62 1.89
CA HIS A 36 18.72 -58.96 1.52
C HIS A 36 19.46 -59.52 0.29
N PHE A 37 19.84 -58.66 -0.66
CA PHE A 37 20.61 -59.08 -1.84
C PHE A 37 22.08 -59.32 -1.49
N ILE A 38 22.59 -58.55 -0.53
CA ILE A 38 23.98 -58.65 -0.08
C ILE A 38 24.20 -59.92 0.74
N ASP A 39 23.25 -60.29 1.60
CA ASP A 39 23.29 -61.55 2.37
C ASP A 39 23.26 -62.79 1.45
N GLU A 40 22.51 -62.73 0.35
CA GLU A 40 22.48 -63.79 -0.67
C GLU A 40 23.84 -63.94 -1.39
N VAL A 41 24.50 -62.81 -1.71
CA VAL A 41 25.84 -62.82 -2.31
C VAL A 41 26.90 -63.28 -1.30
N PHE A 42 26.81 -62.86 -0.04
CA PHE A 42 27.75 -63.24 1.02
C PHE A 42 27.67 -64.73 1.38
N SER A 43 26.47 -65.30 1.43
CA SER A 43 26.29 -66.74 1.65
C SER A 43 26.88 -67.58 0.50
N LYS A 44 26.78 -67.11 -0.74
CA LYS A 44 27.32 -67.79 -1.93
C LYS A 44 28.85 -67.88 -1.97
N TYR A 45 29.54 -66.95 -1.31
CA TYR A 45 31.00 -66.87 -1.29
C TYR A 45 31.61 -67.24 0.07
N GLU A 46 30.82 -67.86 0.97
CA GLU A 46 31.24 -68.29 2.32
C GLU A 46 31.89 -67.14 3.12
N TRP A 47 31.31 -65.95 3.02
CA TRP A 47 31.81 -64.78 3.75
C TRP A 47 31.63 -64.95 5.26
N VAL A 48 32.70 -64.74 6.02
CA VAL A 48 32.66 -64.79 7.49
C VAL A 48 32.68 -63.37 8.03
N GLU A 49 31.56 -62.93 8.61
CA GLU A 49 31.51 -61.65 9.32
C GLU A 49 32.36 -61.73 10.58
N THR A 50 33.36 -60.86 10.68
CA THR A 50 34.17 -60.74 11.89
C THR A 50 33.49 -59.77 12.85
N ALA A 51 33.09 -60.25 14.04
CA ALA A 51 32.39 -59.47 15.07
C ALA A 51 33.32 -58.56 15.90
N ASP A 52 34.49 -58.18 15.38
CA ASP A 52 35.43 -57.34 16.10
C ASP A 52 34.98 -55.87 16.06
N THR A 53 34.38 -55.44 17.17
CA THR A 53 33.83 -54.09 17.35
C THR A 53 34.90 -53.00 17.26
N SER A 54 36.16 -53.32 17.59
CA SER A 54 37.28 -52.37 17.56
C SER A 54 37.76 -52.08 16.13
N PHE A 55 37.84 -53.12 15.29
CA PHE A 55 38.23 -53.02 13.89
C PHE A 55 37.14 -52.33 13.04
N ASN A 56 35.87 -52.64 13.32
CA ASN A 56 34.73 -51.97 12.67
C ASN A 56 34.67 -50.47 13.01
N ALA A 57 34.95 -50.07 14.25
CA ALA A 57 35.01 -48.65 14.63
C ALA A 57 36.14 -47.90 13.91
N ALA A 58 37.31 -48.51 13.77
CA ALA A 58 38.45 -47.93 13.05
C ALA A 58 38.18 -47.82 11.54
N ALA A 59 37.50 -48.80 10.94
CA ALA A 59 37.09 -48.77 9.54
C ALA A 59 36.02 -47.70 9.27
N HIS A 60 35.01 -47.57 10.14
CA HIS A 60 34.01 -46.51 10.06
C HIS A 60 34.64 -45.12 10.07
N LEU A 61 35.61 -44.88 10.97
CA LEU A 61 36.29 -43.59 11.10
C LEU A 61 37.08 -43.23 9.83
N LYS A 62 37.78 -44.21 9.22
CA LYS A 62 38.48 -44.00 7.94
C LYS A 62 37.53 -43.72 6.78
N ILE A 63 36.34 -44.33 6.78
CA ILE A 63 35.36 -44.15 5.71
C ILE A 63 34.64 -42.80 5.84
N THR A 64 34.29 -42.39 7.05
CA THR A 64 33.75 -41.03 7.28
C THR A 64 34.79 -39.98 6.91
N GLU A 65 36.06 -40.17 7.27
CA GLU A 65 37.14 -39.27 6.86
C GLU A 65 37.29 -39.18 5.33
N ASN A 66 37.21 -40.31 4.61
CA ASN A 66 37.25 -40.32 3.14
C ASN A 66 36.02 -39.66 2.50
N LEU A 67 34.83 -39.86 3.06
CA LEU A 67 33.60 -39.22 2.61
C LEU A 67 33.62 -37.71 2.86
N GLU A 68 34.13 -37.26 4.02
CA GLU A 68 34.33 -35.84 4.32
C GLU A 68 35.38 -35.21 3.40
N LYS A 69 36.48 -35.90 3.11
CA LYS A 69 37.47 -35.45 2.10
C LYS A 69 36.85 -35.35 0.71
N LYS A 70 35.98 -36.29 0.31
CA LYS A 70 35.31 -36.24 -0.99
C LYS A 70 34.26 -35.14 -1.06
N SER A 71 33.46 -34.98 -0.01
CA SER A 71 32.47 -33.90 0.13
C SER A 71 33.13 -32.53 0.09
N SER A 72 34.19 -32.32 0.88
CA SER A 72 34.95 -31.07 0.87
C SER A 72 35.66 -30.80 -0.47
N LYS A 73 36.11 -31.84 -1.18
CA LYS A 73 36.66 -31.69 -2.54
C LYS A 73 35.57 -31.25 -3.54
N ILE A 74 34.38 -31.82 -3.47
CA ILE A 74 33.24 -31.43 -4.32
C ILE A 74 32.82 -29.99 -4.00
N GLN A 75 32.74 -29.63 -2.72
CA GLN A 75 32.39 -28.27 -2.31
C GLN A 75 33.41 -27.25 -2.85
N LYS A 76 34.71 -27.53 -2.72
CA LYS A 76 35.77 -26.68 -3.29
C LYS A 76 35.68 -26.57 -4.81
N SER A 77 35.29 -27.64 -5.51
CA SER A 77 35.05 -27.60 -6.95
C SER A 77 33.81 -26.77 -7.31
N MET A 78 32.72 -26.86 -6.53
CA MET A 78 31.56 -25.99 -6.72
C MET A 78 31.91 -24.52 -6.52
N ASP A 79 32.63 -24.20 -5.45
CA ASP A 79 33.04 -22.84 -5.15
C ASP A 79 33.97 -22.28 -6.24
N SER A 80 34.87 -23.11 -6.79
CA SER A 80 35.77 -22.70 -7.87
C SER A 80 35.02 -22.47 -9.19
N VAL A 81 34.06 -23.34 -9.53
CA VAL A 81 33.20 -23.17 -10.71
C VAL A 81 32.31 -21.94 -10.57
N GLN A 82 31.73 -21.69 -9.39
CA GLN A 82 30.94 -20.49 -9.14
C GLN A 82 31.79 -19.21 -9.26
N LYS A 83 33.03 -19.25 -8.78
CA LYS A 83 33.98 -18.14 -8.93
C LYS A 83 34.42 -17.93 -10.39
N GLN A 84 34.60 -18.99 -11.16
CA GLN A 84 34.86 -18.90 -12.60
C GLN A 84 33.68 -18.28 -13.35
N MET A 85 32.45 -18.70 -13.02
CA MET A 85 31.23 -18.14 -13.60
C MET A 85 31.10 -16.65 -13.28
N SER A 86 31.30 -16.25 -12.01
CA SER A 86 31.20 -14.83 -11.63
C SER A 86 32.26 -13.98 -12.34
N THR A 87 33.50 -14.50 -12.44
CA THR A 87 34.59 -13.80 -13.13
C THR A 87 34.28 -13.63 -14.63
N ALA A 88 33.80 -14.69 -15.29
CA ALA A 88 33.43 -14.64 -16.70
C ALA A 88 32.25 -13.68 -16.99
N VAL A 89 31.29 -13.59 -16.06
CA VAL A 89 30.18 -12.62 -16.16
C VAL A 89 30.69 -11.19 -15.97
N GLU A 90 31.62 -10.97 -15.05
CA GLU A 90 32.15 -9.65 -14.73
C GLU A 90 33.06 -9.12 -15.85
N GLU A 91 33.87 -9.98 -16.47
CA GLU A 91 34.66 -9.67 -17.66
C GLU A 91 33.78 -9.26 -18.86
N ARG A 92 32.61 -9.89 -19.02
CA ARG A 92 31.69 -9.63 -20.15
C ARG A 92 30.53 -8.71 -19.80
N ARG A 93 30.54 -8.08 -18.63
CA ARG A 93 29.39 -7.33 -18.12
C ARG A 93 28.99 -6.20 -19.06
N GLU A 94 29.97 -5.45 -19.58
CA GLU A 94 29.71 -4.34 -20.50
C GLU A 94 29.09 -4.80 -21.83
N GLU A 95 29.57 -5.91 -22.39
CA GLU A 95 29.01 -6.50 -23.61
C GLU A 95 27.60 -7.02 -23.39
N LEU A 96 27.36 -7.72 -22.28
CA LEU A 96 26.04 -8.23 -21.90
C LEU A 96 25.04 -7.09 -21.68
N ASP A 97 25.45 -6.02 -21.00
CA ASP A 97 24.63 -4.83 -20.79
C ASP A 97 24.29 -4.14 -22.13
N ALA A 98 25.25 -4.08 -23.06
CA ALA A 98 25.02 -3.53 -24.39
C ALA A 98 24.02 -4.38 -25.20
N ILE A 99 24.19 -5.71 -25.21
CA ILE A 99 23.27 -6.64 -25.88
C ILE A 99 21.87 -6.52 -25.26
N TRP A 100 21.77 -6.48 -23.93
CA TRP A 100 20.50 -6.35 -23.24
C TRP A 100 19.78 -5.04 -23.57
N ARG A 101 20.50 -3.91 -23.57
CA ARG A 101 19.95 -2.61 -23.98
C ARG A 101 19.44 -2.62 -25.42
N ASN A 102 20.19 -3.22 -26.34
CA ASN A 102 19.81 -3.33 -27.74
C ASN A 102 18.58 -4.22 -27.92
N LEU A 103 18.51 -5.36 -27.23
CA LEU A 103 17.36 -6.25 -27.26
C LEU A 103 16.10 -5.54 -26.73
N ARG A 104 16.23 -4.81 -25.62
CA ARG A 104 15.13 -4.05 -25.02
C ARG A 104 14.64 -2.92 -25.91
N LEU A 105 15.56 -2.24 -26.60
CA LEU A 105 15.23 -1.23 -27.63
C LEU A 105 14.43 -1.84 -28.79
N HIS A 106 14.86 -2.99 -29.31
CA HIS A 106 14.16 -3.68 -30.39
C HIS A 106 12.78 -4.18 -29.95
N GLU A 107 12.66 -4.73 -28.74
CA GLU A 107 11.37 -5.14 -28.18
C GLU A 107 10.40 -3.96 -28.11
N LEU A 108 10.86 -2.80 -27.62
CA LEU A 108 10.04 -1.60 -27.54
C LEU A 108 9.64 -1.10 -28.94
N TYR A 109 10.59 -1.07 -29.88
CA TYR A 109 10.33 -0.68 -31.26
C TYR A 109 9.26 -1.56 -31.90
N MET A 110 9.38 -2.89 -31.77
CA MET A 110 8.40 -3.84 -32.28
C MET A 110 7.02 -3.69 -31.65
N LYS A 111 6.95 -3.36 -30.36
CA LYS A 111 5.69 -3.11 -29.67
C LYS A 111 4.99 -1.84 -30.17
N ILE A 112 5.78 -0.80 -30.47
CA ILE A 112 5.27 0.46 -31.04
C ILE A 112 4.77 0.23 -32.46
N THR A 113 5.60 -0.36 -33.32
CA THR A 113 5.22 -0.62 -34.72
C THR A 113 4.06 -1.61 -34.84
N GLY A 114 3.94 -2.56 -33.90
CA GLY A 114 2.78 -3.45 -33.81
C GLY A 114 1.46 -2.74 -33.50
N SER A 115 1.49 -1.51 -32.99
CA SER A 115 0.29 -0.69 -32.76
C SER A 115 -0.06 0.23 -33.94
N PHE A 116 0.76 0.23 -35.00
CA PHE A 116 0.57 1.10 -36.17
C PHE A 116 -0.21 0.38 -37.27
N MET A 117 -1.09 1.13 -37.92
CA MET A 117 -1.80 0.65 -39.10
C MET A 117 -0.96 0.96 -40.33
N HIS A 118 -0.73 -0.04 -41.16
CA HIS A 118 0.11 0.09 -42.36
C HIS A 118 -0.75 -0.08 -43.62
N THR A 119 -0.55 0.80 -44.59
CA THR A 119 -0.95 0.59 -45.98
C THR A 119 0.31 0.31 -46.82
N GLU A 120 0.17 0.09 -48.12
CA GLU A 120 1.32 -0.15 -49.02
C GLU A 120 2.34 1.00 -49.05
N LYS A 121 1.92 2.23 -48.73
CA LYS A 121 2.74 3.44 -48.88
C LYS A 121 2.76 4.36 -47.67
N THR A 122 1.86 4.17 -46.70
CA THR A 122 1.74 5.05 -45.54
C THR A 122 1.53 4.26 -44.25
N SER A 123 2.13 4.73 -43.16
CA SER A 123 1.87 4.26 -41.81
C SER A 123 1.05 5.30 -41.07
N LEU A 124 -0.05 4.87 -40.46
CA LEU A 124 -0.92 5.69 -39.65
C LEU A 124 -0.79 5.28 -38.18
N PHE A 125 -0.59 6.27 -37.31
CA PHE A 125 -0.62 6.08 -35.87
C PHE A 125 -1.29 7.27 -35.20
N SER A 126 -1.94 7.01 -34.07
CA SER A 126 -2.62 8.02 -33.25
C SER A 126 -2.24 7.80 -31.79
N GLY A 127 -2.05 8.88 -31.03
CA GLY A 127 -1.72 8.78 -29.62
C GLY A 127 -1.98 10.07 -28.86
N TRP A 128 -2.01 9.95 -27.54
CA TRP A 128 -2.21 11.08 -26.64
C TRP A 128 -0.87 11.70 -26.25
N LEU A 129 -0.81 13.03 -26.27
CA LEU A 129 0.36 13.80 -25.89
C LEU A 129 -0.06 14.97 -24.97
N PRO A 130 0.73 15.30 -23.94
CA PRO A 130 0.51 16.53 -23.18
C PRO A 130 0.67 17.75 -24.09
N ALA A 131 -0.26 18.71 -24.00
CA ALA A 131 -0.29 19.88 -24.87
C ALA A 131 1.04 20.66 -24.92
N GLY A 132 1.77 20.75 -23.79
CA GLY A 132 3.06 21.44 -23.73
C GLY A 132 4.20 20.78 -24.51
N LYS A 133 4.03 19.53 -24.97
CA LYS A 133 5.03 18.81 -25.78
C LYS A 133 4.68 18.72 -27.26
N ALA A 134 3.52 19.25 -27.68
CA ALA A 134 3.03 19.12 -29.05
C ALA A 134 4.00 19.71 -30.07
N GLU A 135 4.52 20.91 -29.79
CA GLU A 135 5.45 21.61 -30.69
C GLU A 135 6.82 20.91 -30.79
N GLU A 136 7.31 20.37 -29.68
CA GLU A 136 8.57 19.61 -29.67
C GLU A 136 8.45 18.33 -30.51
N VAL A 137 7.35 17.60 -30.35
CA VAL A 137 7.09 16.36 -31.10
C VAL A 137 6.85 16.65 -32.58
N ASP A 138 6.11 17.70 -32.93
CA ASP A 138 5.91 18.11 -34.33
C ASP A 138 7.25 18.37 -35.03
N ARG A 139 8.14 19.14 -34.39
CA ARG A 139 9.48 19.43 -34.91
C ARG A 139 10.31 18.16 -35.11
N LEU A 140 10.31 17.25 -34.13
CA LEU A 140 11.09 16.00 -34.17
C LEU A 140 10.59 15.04 -35.25
N ILE A 141 9.26 14.93 -35.43
CA ILE A 141 8.67 14.07 -36.47
C ILE A 141 9.00 14.65 -37.85
N ARG A 142 8.81 15.95 -38.06
CA ARG A 142 9.15 16.60 -39.35
C ARG A 142 10.61 16.45 -39.72
N GLN A 143 11.51 16.61 -38.74
CA GLN A 143 12.95 16.42 -38.93
C GLN A 143 13.29 14.97 -39.28
N SER A 144 12.70 14.00 -38.57
CA SER A 144 12.97 12.58 -38.77
C SER A 144 12.37 12.04 -40.08
N SER A 145 11.28 12.63 -40.56
CA SER A 145 10.59 12.24 -41.79
C SER A 145 10.99 13.08 -43.01
N GLU A 146 12.01 13.93 -42.91
CA GLU A 146 12.42 14.85 -44.01
C GLU A 146 11.22 15.63 -44.61
N ASN A 147 10.30 16.08 -43.76
CA ASN A 147 9.02 16.74 -44.11
C ASN A 147 8.01 15.90 -44.92
N GLN A 148 8.21 14.59 -45.08
CA GLN A 148 7.25 13.68 -45.72
C GLN A 148 6.19 13.16 -44.74
N CYS A 149 5.59 14.04 -43.94
CA CYS A 149 4.57 13.66 -42.96
C CYS A 149 3.43 14.68 -42.88
N ILE A 150 2.22 14.17 -42.60
CA ILE A 150 1.03 14.97 -42.32
C ILE A 150 0.68 14.71 -40.86
N ILE A 151 0.56 15.78 -40.07
CA ILE A 151 0.24 15.71 -38.64
C ILE A 151 -1.06 16.48 -38.43
N GLU A 152 -2.04 15.82 -37.84
CA GLU A 152 -3.33 16.42 -37.47
C GLU A 152 -3.46 16.44 -35.95
N TRP A 153 -3.79 17.61 -35.39
CA TRP A 153 -3.96 17.79 -33.95
C TRP A 153 -5.45 17.96 -33.63
N SER A 154 -5.98 17.07 -32.79
CA SER A 154 -7.35 17.17 -32.26
C SER A 154 -7.33 17.55 -30.78
N ASP A 155 -8.24 18.43 -30.35
CA ASP A 155 -8.40 18.77 -28.93
C ASP A 155 -9.02 17.58 -28.17
N ALA A 156 -8.45 17.27 -27.01
CA ALA A 156 -8.95 16.23 -26.12
C ALA A 156 -10.42 16.43 -25.73
N ARG A 157 -10.90 17.69 -25.68
CA ARG A 157 -12.29 18.01 -25.33
C ARG A 157 -13.34 17.52 -26.35
N GLN A 158 -12.92 17.18 -27.56
CA GLN A 158 -13.80 16.66 -28.61
C GLN A 158 -14.06 15.15 -28.47
N HIS A 159 -13.27 14.47 -27.63
CA HIS A 159 -13.39 13.03 -27.39
C HIS A 159 -14.10 12.74 -26.06
N GLU A 160 -14.60 11.52 -25.91
CA GLU A 160 -15.18 11.08 -24.65
C GLU A 160 -14.16 11.16 -23.50
N ARG A 161 -14.54 11.78 -22.38
CA ARG A 161 -13.63 11.96 -21.23
C ARG A 161 -13.04 10.64 -20.69
N LYS A 162 -13.74 9.53 -20.88
CA LYS A 162 -13.31 8.20 -20.46
C LYS A 162 -12.13 7.67 -21.28
N SER A 163 -11.99 8.07 -22.55
CA SER A 163 -10.90 7.61 -23.41
C SER A 163 -9.64 8.47 -23.29
N ILE A 164 -9.70 9.61 -22.61
CA ILE A 164 -8.58 10.54 -22.46
C ILE A 164 -7.70 10.08 -21.29
N PRO A 165 -6.41 9.78 -21.51
CA PRO A 165 -5.51 9.43 -20.43
C PRO A 165 -5.15 10.68 -19.60
N VAL A 166 -4.97 10.45 -18.31
CA VAL A 166 -4.75 11.51 -17.32
C VAL A 166 -3.32 11.47 -16.82
N GLN A 167 -2.64 12.61 -16.95
CA GLN A 167 -1.35 12.85 -16.35
C GLN A 167 -1.50 13.84 -15.20
N MET A 168 -1.30 13.38 -13.96
CA MET A 168 -1.31 14.27 -12.80
C MET A 168 0.00 15.08 -12.76
N LYS A 169 -0.10 16.37 -12.42
CA LYS A 169 1.04 17.28 -12.36
C LYS A 169 2.10 16.74 -11.40
N HIS A 170 3.36 16.76 -11.80
CA HIS A 170 4.46 16.32 -10.93
C HIS A 170 4.87 17.47 -10.03
N VAL A 171 4.75 17.26 -8.72
CA VAL A 171 5.24 18.16 -7.67
C VAL A 171 6.04 17.29 -6.71
N PRO A 172 7.38 17.47 -6.60
CA PRO A 172 8.25 16.56 -5.84
C PRO A 172 7.84 16.33 -4.37
N ALA A 173 7.20 17.33 -3.75
CA ALA A 173 6.70 17.21 -2.38
C ALA A 173 5.43 16.35 -2.23
N LEU A 174 4.67 16.19 -3.32
CA LEU A 174 3.36 15.53 -3.33
C LEU A 174 3.40 14.13 -3.97
N ASP A 175 4.53 13.70 -4.52
CA ASP A 175 4.72 12.37 -5.10
C ASP A 175 4.25 11.20 -4.21
N PRO A 176 4.53 11.17 -2.88
CA PRO A 176 4.00 10.09 -2.03
C PRO A 176 2.49 10.05 -1.97
N PHE A 177 1.84 11.20 -1.88
CA PHE A 177 0.38 11.26 -1.83
C PHE A 177 -0.24 10.98 -3.20
N LYS A 178 0.46 11.31 -4.29
CA LYS A 178 0.06 10.94 -5.65
C LYS A 178 0.07 9.43 -5.82
N MET A 179 1.08 8.73 -5.30
CA MET A 179 1.11 7.26 -5.30
C MET A 179 -0.09 6.67 -4.55
N LEU A 180 -0.45 7.23 -3.39
CA LEU A 180 -1.65 6.80 -2.66
C LEU A 180 -2.93 7.00 -3.48
N VAL A 181 -3.10 8.16 -4.13
CA VAL A 181 -4.27 8.41 -5.00
C VAL A 181 -4.32 7.41 -6.16
N GLN A 182 -3.20 7.20 -6.85
CA GLN A 182 -3.10 6.31 -8.01
C GLN A 182 -3.36 4.84 -7.65
N ASN A 183 -2.95 4.40 -6.45
CA ASN A 183 -3.22 3.07 -5.95
C ASN A 183 -4.71 2.81 -5.70
N TYR A 184 -5.49 3.85 -5.39
CA TYR A 184 -6.94 3.73 -5.28
C TYR A 184 -7.60 3.73 -6.66
N ALA A 185 -7.45 4.83 -7.41
CA ALA A 185 -7.93 4.95 -8.78
C ALA A 185 -7.34 6.18 -9.47
N VAL A 186 -7.31 6.17 -10.79
CA VAL A 186 -6.89 7.33 -11.58
C VAL A 186 -8.06 8.31 -11.72
N PRO A 187 -7.85 9.62 -11.48
CA PRO A 187 -8.92 10.60 -11.58
C PRO A 187 -9.37 10.75 -13.03
N GLU A 188 -10.64 11.09 -13.24
CA GLU A 188 -11.18 11.35 -14.58
C GLU A 188 -10.62 12.67 -15.15
N TYR A 189 -10.45 12.74 -16.47
CA TYR A 189 -9.96 13.94 -17.14
C TYR A 189 -10.82 15.17 -16.84
N GLY A 190 -10.18 16.28 -16.48
CA GLY A 190 -10.84 17.55 -16.14
C GLY A 190 -11.32 17.67 -14.69
N SER A 191 -11.12 16.64 -13.86
CA SER A 191 -11.34 16.73 -12.41
C SER A 191 -10.21 17.50 -11.71
N VAL A 192 -10.52 18.04 -10.53
CA VAL A 192 -9.55 18.66 -9.63
C VAL A 192 -8.63 17.57 -9.07
N ASP A 193 -7.33 17.85 -9.10
CA ASP A 193 -6.32 16.99 -8.51
C ASP A 193 -6.48 16.97 -6.98
N PRO A 194 -6.83 15.81 -6.36
CA PRO A 194 -7.06 15.75 -4.92
C PRO A 194 -5.78 15.57 -4.12
N THR A 195 -4.62 15.37 -4.75
CA THR A 195 -3.39 14.96 -4.06
C THR A 195 -3.00 15.89 -2.92
N LEU A 196 -3.18 17.21 -3.08
CA LEU A 196 -2.89 18.17 -2.01
C LEU A 196 -3.82 18.00 -0.80
N PHE A 197 -5.11 17.79 -1.04
CA PHE A 197 -6.08 17.60 0.04
C PHE A 197 -5.84 16.30 0.78
N VAL A 198 -5.55 15.23 0.03
CA VAL A 198 -5.16 13.92 0.59
C VAL A 198 -3.92 14.06 1.45
N ALA A 199 -2.92 14.82 1.00
CA ALA A 199 -1.71 15.05 1.78
C ALA A 199 -2.02 15.67 3.14
N VAL A 200 -2.81 16.76 3.17
CA VAL A 200 -3.17 17.45 4.41
C VAL A 200 -4.03 16.56 5.30
N ALA A 201 -5.06 15.92 4.74
CA ALA A 201 -5.99 15.09 5.49
C ALA A 201 -5.30 13.85 6.09
N TYR A 202 -4.49 13.15 5.29
CA TYR A 202 -3.73 11.98 5.72
C TYR A 202 -2.71 12.32 6.80
N LEU A 203 -1.91 13.38 6.61
CA LEU A 203 -0.90 13.79 7.60
C LEU A 203 -1.53 14.24 8.91
N THR A 204 -2.66 14.95 8.84
CA THR A 204 -3.38 15.36 10.05
C THR A 204 -3.96 14.16 10.79
N MET A 205 -4.61 13.22 10.09
CA MET A 205 -5.12 11.98 10.70
C MET A 205 -4.00 11.17 11.34
N PHE A 206 -2.92 10.92 10.60
CA PHE A 206 -1.77 10.17 11.10
C PHE A 206 -1.17 10.84 12.34
N GLY A 207 -0.96 12.17 12.30
CA GLY A 207 -0.44 12.93 13.43
C GLY A 207 -1.35 12.89 14.65
N LEU A 208 -2.68 12.92 14.48
CA LEU A 208 -3.62 12.81 15.59
C LEU A 208 -3.69 11.40 16.20
N MET A 209 -3.47 10.36 15.39
CA MET A 209 -3.52 8.96 15.81
C MET A 209 -2.22 8.49 16.46
N PHE A 210 -1.08 9.01 15.97
CA PHE A 210 0.26 8.63 16.40
C PHE A 210 1.00 9.89 16.87
N ALA A 211 0.58 10.40 18.02
CA ALA A 211 0.98 11.71 18.53
C ALA A 211 2.07 11.60 19.61
N ASP A 212 3.29 11.28 19.19
CA ASP A 212 4.46 11.24 20.07
C ASP A 212 5.68 11.82 19.34
N ALA A 213 6.29 12.86 19.91
CA ALA A 213 7.39 13.56 19.28
C ALA A 213 8.68 12.71 19.20
N GLY A 214 8.91 11.85 20.19
CA GLY A 214 10.06 10.96 20.26
C GLY A 214 9.95 9.84 19.23
N GLN A 215 8.82 9.15 19.21
CA GLN A 215 8.57 8.08 18.25
C GLN A 215 8.46 8.63 16.81
N GLY A 216 7.85 9.82 16.63
CA GLY A 216 7.82 10.53 15.35
C GLY A 216 9.21 10.89 14.83
N LEU A 217 10.15 11.27 15.72
CA LEU A 217 11.55 11.51 15.37
C LEU A 217 12.24 10.22 14.88
N VAL A 218 11.97 9.07 15.51
CA VAL A 218 12.52 7.79 15.06
C VAL A 218 12.03 7.45 13.65
N ILE A 219 10.73 7.60 13.37
CA ILE A 219 10.16 7.38 12.03
C ILE A 219 10.77 8.35 11.00
N PHE A 220 10.94 9.62 11.37
CA PHE A 220 11.57 10.63 10.51
C PHE A 220 13.01 10.26 10.17
N LEU A 221 13.79 9.82 11.17
CA LEU A 221 15.17 9.39 10.99
C LEU A 221 15.27 8.14 10.12
N ILE A 222 14.37 7.16 10.30
CA ILE A 222 14.30 5.97 9.43
C ILE A 222 14.10 6.38 7.97
N GLY A 223 13.17 7.31 7.70
CA GLY A 223 12.94 7.84 6.36
C GLY A 223 14.16 8.57 5.78
N LEU A 224 14.83 9.40 6.60
CA LEU A 224 16.01 10.16 6.19
C LEU A 224 17.24 9.27 5.94
N LEU A 225 17.52 8.33 6.84
CA LEU A 225 18.64 7.39 6.73
C LEU A 225 18.40 6.42 5.57
N GLY A 226 17.19 5.89 5.43
CA GLY A 226 16.82 5.03 4.31
C GLY A 226 17.07 5.72 2.97
N ARG A 227 16.68 6.99 2.84
CA ARG A 227 16.91 7.77 1.61
C ARG A 227 18.39 8.01 1.32
N ARG A 228 19.22 8.22 2.35
CA ARG A 228 20.65 8.49 2.19
C ARG A 228 21.47 7.24 1.93
N LEU A 229 21.15 6.13 2.59
CA LEU A 229 21.89 4.87 2.51
C LEU A 229 21.55 4.11 1.23
N MET A 230 20.29 4.16 0.80
CA MET A 230 19.80 3.32 -0.29
C MET A 230 19.72 4.10 -1.62
N ARG A 231 20.90 4.50 -2.14
CA ARG A 231 21.02 5.30 -3.39
C ARG A 231 20.63 4.55 -4.68
N GLY A 232 20.47 3.22 -4.62
CA GLY A 232 20.10 2.36 -5.77
C GLY A 232 18.62 1.95 -5.83
N ILE A 233 17.76 2.47 -4.94
CA ILE A 233 16.36 2.05 -4.83
C ILE A 233 15.48 2.56 -5.98
N SER A 234 14.48 1.74 -6.34
CA SER A 234 13.41 2.05 -7.30
C SER A 234 12.64 3.32 -6.91
N SER A 235 12.10 4.03 -7.92
CA SER A 235 11.33 5.27 -7.72
C SER A 235 10.19 5.13 -6.69
N GLY A 236 9.56 3.95 -6.60
CA GLY A 236 8.49 3.67 -5.64
C GLY A 236 8.95 3.63 -4.18
N GLU A 237 10.06 2.96 -3.87
CA GLU A 237 10.50 2.84 -2.47
C GLU A 237 11.13 4.17 -1.97
N ARG A 238 11.70 4.99 -2.86
CA ARG A 238 12.07 6.38 -2.51
C ARG A 238 10.86 7.20 -2.08
N THR A 239 9.75 7.00 -2.78
CA THR A 239 8.49 7.69 -2.51
C THR A 239 7.90 7.24 -1.18
N LEU A 240 7.98 5.94 -0.86
CA LEU A 240 7.59 5.41 0.45
C LEU A 240 8.44 5.97 1.61
N LEU A 241 9.76 6.04 1.44
CA LEU A 241 10.66 6.65 2.44
C LEU A 241 10.34 8.14 2.65
N GLN A 242 9.93 8.85 1.60
CA GLN A 242 9.47 10.21 1.69
C GLN A 242 8.14 10.34 2.45
N LEU A 243 7.23 9.37 2.28
CA LEU A 243 6.02 9.29 3.09
C LEU A 243 6.36 9.15 4.58
N PHE A 244 7.30 8.27 4.96
CA PHE A 244 7.74 8.15 6.35
C PHE A 244 8.33 9.44 6.92
N MET A 245 9.10 10.20 6.14
CA MET A 245 9.57 11.51 6.59
C MET A 245 8.40 12.47 6.86
N TYR A 246 7.39 12.53 6.00
CA TYR A 246 6.25 13.41 6.25
C TYR A 246 5.38 12.96 7.42
N CYS A 247 5.14 11.65 7.55
CA CYS A 247 4.43 11.08 8.70
C CYS A 247 5.16 11.34 10.02
N GLY A 248 6.48 11.14 10.05
CA GLY A 248 7.31 11.45 11.21
C GLY A 248 7.28 12.94 11.56
N ALA A 249 7.38 13.83 10.56
CA ALA A 249 7.28 15.27 10.78
C ALA A 249 5.89 15.69 11.33
N ALA A 250 4.81 15.13 10.79
CA ALA A 250 3.45 15.38 11.29
C ALA A 250 3.28 14.90 12.73
N SER A 251 3.79 13.71 13.06
CA SER A 251 3.80 13.14 14.41
C SER A 251 4.63 13.95 15.40
N ILE A 252 5.76 14.53 14.97
CA ILE A 252 6.54 15.48 15.80
C ILE A 252 5.71 16.73 16.10
N VAL A 253 5.07 17.32 15.09
CA VAL A 253 4.26 18.54 15.28
C VAL A 253 3.10 18.29 16.23
N THR A 254 2.36 17.19 16.05
CA THR A 254 1.23 16.85 16.92
C THR A 254 1.69 16.37 18.30
N GLY A 255 2.79 15.63 18.39
CA GLY A 255 3.40 15.19 19.65
C GLY A 255 3.87 16.35 20.52
N VAL A 256 4.51 17.38 19.92
CA VAL A 256 4.88 18.63 20.63
C VAL A 256 3.61 19.37 21.09
N LEU A 257 2.59 19.40 20.25
CA LEU A 257 1.33 20.08 20.52
C LEU A 257 0.52 19.39 21.65
N PHE A 258 0.67 18.08 21.82
CA PHE A 258 0.12 17.30 22.95
C PHE A 258 1.08 17.16 24.15
N GLY A 259 2.34 17.58 24.02
CA GLY A 259 3.35 17.48 25.07
C GLY A 259 3.89 16.06 25.34
N SER A 260 3.69 15.10 24.43
CA SER A 260 4.15 13.71 24.60
C SER A 260 5.50 13.47 23.93
N TYR A 261 6.52 13.15 24.73
CA TYR A 261 7.87 12.79 24.29
C TYR A 261 8.24 11.40 24.81
N PHE A 262 8.21 10.36 23.97
CA PHE A 262 8.46 8.98 24.40
C PHE A 262 7.63 8.63 25.67
N GLY A 263 6.35 9.00 25.69
CA GLY A 263 5.46 8.81 26.85
C GLY A 263 5.78 9.64 28.10
N TYR A 264 6.78 10.52 28.09
CA TYR A 264 7.04 11.44 29.19
C TYR A 264 6.64 12.89 28.81
N PRO A 265 5.97 13.63 29.72
CA PRO A 265 5.67 15.04 29.51
C PRO A 265 6.89 15.91 29.84
N TRP A 266 7.90 15.94 28.95
CA TRP A 266 9.12 16.72 29.17
C TRP A 266 8.92 18.24 29.05
N PHE A 267 7.89 18.69 28.31
CA PHE A 267 7.54 20.10 28.15
C PHE A 267 6.04 20.32 28.35
N ALA A 268 5.67 21.53 28.79
CA ALA A 268 4.27 21.91 28.95
C ALA A 268 3.53 21.83 27.60
N PRO A 269 2.37 21.15 27.53
CA PRO A 269 1.59 21.04 26.29
C PRO A 269 1.06 22.40 25.84
N LEU A 270 1.26 22.72 24.56
CA LEU A 270 0.87 24.01 23.97
C LEU A 270 -0.61 24.11 23.58
N TRP A 271 -1.34 22.98 23.49
CA TRP A 271 -2.75 22.97 23.08
C TRP A 271 -3.65 22.21 24.07
N PHE A 272 -3.32 20.96 24.39
CA PHE A 272 -3.96 20.20 25.48
C PHE A 272 -3.12 18.97 25.85
N ASP A 273 -3.16 18.58 27.12
CA ASP A 273 -2.41 17.43 27.64
C ASP A 273 -3.13 16.12 27.29
N TYR A 274 -2.78 15.52 26.15
CA TYR A 274 -3.37 14.24 25.75
C TYR A 274 -3.01 13.13 26.74
N HIS A 275 -1.78 13.15 27.28
CA HIS A 275 -1.29 12.17 28.24
C HIS A 275 -2.03 12.29 29.57
N GLY A 276 -2.16 13.50 30.12
CA GLY A 276 -2.85 13.77 31.37
C GLY A 276 -4.37 13.56 31.32
N ILE A 277 -5.02 13.74 30.17
CA ILE A 277 -6.47 13.45 29.99
C ILE A 277 -6.72 11.94 29.92
N VAL A 278 -5.85 11.17 29.26
CA VAL A 278 -5.99 9.71 29.14
C VAL A 278 -5.58 8.98 30.42
N THR A 279 -4.56 9.47 31.14
CA THR A 279 -4.09 8.88 32.40
C THR A 279 -4.83 9.40 33.65
N GLY A 280 -5.70 10.40 33.49
CA GLY A 280 -6.55 10.92 34.57
C GLY A 280 -5.86 11.87 35.56
N HIS A 281 -4.70 12.43 35.21
CA HIS A 281 -3.91 13.32 36.08
C HIS A 281 -3.95 14.80 35.69
N ALA A 282 -4.61 15.17 34.59
CA ALA A 282 -4.75 16.59 34.22
C ALA A 282 -5.89 17.28 34.98
N HIS A 283 -5.54 18.19 35.89
CA HIS A 283 -6.36 19.36 36.27
C HIS A 283 -5.71 20.60 35.62
N SER A 284 -5.72 20.67 34.30
CA SER A 284 -5.30 21.89 33.60
C SER A 284 -6.52 22.80 33.37
N PRO A 285 -6.44 24.11 33.60
CA PRO A 285 -7.56 25.05 33.46
C PRO A 285 -7.83 25.36 31.97
N GLY A 286 -8.29 24.35 31.23
CA GLY A 286 -8.62 24.42 29.82
C GLY A 286 -9.88 23.62 29.47
N SER A 287 -10.54 23.99 28.38
CA SER A 287 -11.87 23.52 27.94
C SER A 287 -11.97 22.04 27.52
N ILE A 288 -10.93 21.23 27.75
CA ILE A 288 -10.82 19.83 27.29
C ILE A 288 -10.31 19.01 28.47
N SER A 289 -11.22 18.36 29.19
CA SER A 289 -10.91 17.65 30.45
C SER A 289 -11.27 16.17 30.42
N THR A 290 -11.99 15.73 29.38
CA THR A 290 -12.48 14.35 29.28
C THR A 290 -12.15 13.69 27.95
N VAL A 291 -12.05 12.35 27.94
CA VAL A 291 -11.94 11.54 26.71
C VAL A 291 -13.04 11.88 25.69
N TYR A 292 -14.23 12.28 26.17
CA TYR A 292 -15.33 12.73 25.32
C TYR A 292 -15.00 14.00 24.53
N ASP A 293 -14.12 14.87 25.02
CA ASP A 293 -13.73 16.09 24.31
C ASP A 293 -12.77 15.79 23.16
N ILE A 294 -11.87 14.81 23.33
CA ILE A 294 -11.05 14.26 22.24
C ILE A 294 -11.96 13.67 21.16
N LEU A 295 -12.98 12.91 21.56
CA LEU A 295 -13.96 12.34 20.64
C LEU A 295 -14.71 13.43 19.86
N LYS A 296 -15.18 14.50 20.54
CA LYS A 296 -15.83 15.65 19.89
C LYS A 296 -14.92 16.31 18.85
N ILE A 297 -13.64 16.53 19.17
CA ILE A 297 -12.67 17.13 18.24
C ILE A 297 -12.50 16.27 16.99
N THR A 298 -12.39 14.95 17.14
CA THR A 298 -12.25 14.04 15.99
C THR A 298 -13.52 13.97 15.13
N ILE A 299 -14.70 14.05 15.73
CA ILE A 299 -15.97 14.13 14.99
C ILE A 299 -16.02 15.46 14.20
N PHE A 300 -15.64 16.58 14.82
CA PHE A 300 -15.59 17.89 14.14
C PHE A 300 -14.58 17.87 12.98
N PHE A 301 -13.40 17.28 13.19
CA PHE A 301 -12.42 17.07 12.14
C PHE A 301 -12.98 16.20 11.00
N GLY A 302 -13.68 15.11 11.32
CA GLY A 302 -14.35 14.26 10.34
C GLY A 302 -15.37 15.02 9.50
N ILE A 303 -16.18 15.87 10.15
CA ILE A 303 -17.13 16.76 9.47
C ILE A 303 -16.39 17.71 8.52
N ALA A 304 -15.29 18.32 8.96
CA ALA A 304 -14.50 19.22 8.11
C ALA A 304 -13.92 18.52 6.87
N VAL A 305 -13.37 17.31 7.02
CA VAL A 305 -12.84 16.50 5.91
C VAL A 305 -13.95 16.13 4.93
N ILE A 306 -15.09 15.69 5.46
CA ILE A 306 -16.28 15.35 4.69
C ILE A 306 -16.79 16.56 3.89
N SER A 307 -16.95 17.71 4.55
CA SER A 307 -17.40 18.95 3.93
C SER A 307 -16.43 19.40 2.83
N CYS A 308 -15.13 19.27 3.07
CA CYS A 308 -14.12 19.54 2.04
C CYS A 308 -14.26 18.62 0.82
N GLY A 309 -14.56 17.33 1.03
CA GLY A 309 -14.81 16.37 -0.06
C GLY A 309 -16.03 16.74 -0.89
N LEU A 310 -17.11 17.19 -0.25
CA LEU A 310 -18.31 17.67 -0.93
C LEU A 310 -18.03 18.94 -1.73
N LEU A 311 -17.27 19.91 -1.18
CA LEU A 311 -16.86 21.11 -1.89
C LEU A 311 -16.05 20.79 -3.15
N ILE A 312 -15.10 19.86 -3.07
CA ILE A 312 -14.33 19.40 -4.23
C ILE A 312 -15.25 18.76 -5.27
N ASN A 313 -16.22 17.95 -4.84
CA ASN A 313 -17.20 17.36 -5.75
C ASN A 313 -18.00 18.43 -6.49
N TRP A 314 -18.47 19.46 -5.78
CA TRP A 314 -19.21 20.56 -6.41
C TRP A 314 -18.36 21.31 -7.43
N ILE A 315 -17.10 21.60 -7.11
CA ILE A 315 -16.16 22.22 -8.05
C ILE A 315 -15.96 21.34 -9.28
N ASN A 316 -15.83 20.02 -9.09
CA ASN A 316 -15.71 19.06 -10.19
C ASN A 316 -16.95 19.07 -11.10
N LEU A 317 -18.15 19.02 -10.52
CA LEU A 317 -19.42 19.02 -11.27
C LEU A 317 -19.65 20.34 -12.03
N ILE A 318 -19.33 21.49 -11.41
CA ILE A 318 -19.38 22.81 -12.08
C ILE A 318 -18.43 22.84 -13.28
N ARG A 319 -17.20 22.33 -13.13
CA ARG A 319 -16.24 22.24 -14.25
C ARG A 319 -16.70 21.30 -15.35
N LYS A 320 -17.41 20.23 -14.99
CA LYS A 320 -17.98 19.29 -15.96
C LYS A 320 -19.18 19.87 -16.73
N LYS A 321 -19.73 21.01 -16.29
CA LYS A 321 -20.97 21.67 -16.77
C LYS A 321 -22.23 20.81 -16.62
N ASP A 322 -22.19 19.86 -15.69
CA ASP A 322 -23.32 18.99 -15.42
C ASP A 322 -24.15 19.56 -14.26
N PHE A 323 -24.94 20.60 -14.57
CA PHE A 323 -25.75 21.31 -13.58
C PHE A 323 -26.86 20.44 -12.99
N PHE A 324 -27.31 19.42 -13.73
CA PHE A 324 -28.35 18.50 -13.28
C PHE A 324 -27.83 17.63 -12.14
N THR A 325 -26.71 16.94 -12.36
CA THR A 325 -26.06 16.12 -11.35
C THR A 325 -25.54 16.97 -10.19
N LEU A 326 -25.15 18.24 -10.41
CA LEU A 326 -24.76 19.14 -9.33
C LEU A 326 -25.88 19.40 -8.32
N VAL A 327 -27.10 19.63 -8.80
CA VAL A 327 -28.23 20.00 -7.91
C VAL A 327 -28.84 18.74 -7.30
N LEU A 328 -29.10 17.70 -8.11
CA LEU A 328 -29.97 16.58 -7.74
C LEU A 328 -29.26 15.31 -7.27
N ASP A 329 -27.92 15.22 -7.36
CA ASP A 329 -27.23 13.99 -6.98
C ASP A 329 -26.97 13.86 -5.47
N LYS A 330 -26.73 12.62 -5.02
CA LYS A 330 -26.51 12.26 -3.61
C LYS A 330 -25.31 12.97 -2.96
N SER A 331 -24.29 13.26 -3.76
CA SER A 331 -23.11 14.06 -3.38
C SER A 331 -23.18 15.52 -3.88
N GLY A 332 -24.34 15.93 -4.40
CA GLY A 332 -24.64 17.26 -4.92
C GLY A 332 -25.03 18.26 -3.81
N LEU A 333 -25.65 19.36 -4.21
CA LEU A 333 -25.99 20.46 -3.31
C LEU A 333 -27.04 20.03 -2.26
N ILE A 334 -28.02 19.22 -2.67
CA ILE A 334 -29.08 18.70 -1.79
C ILE A 334 -28.49 17.73 -0.76
N GLY A 335 -27.58 16.84 -1.17
CA GLY A 335 -26.90 15.92 -0.26
C GLY A 335 -26.05 16.65 0.78
N GLY A 336 -25.34 17.71 0.37
CA GLY A 336 -24.59 18.54 1.32
C GLY A 336 -25.48 19.39 2.22
N TRP A 337 -26.63 19.86 1.73
CA TRP A 337 -27.65 20.51 2.56
C TRP A 337 -28.17 19.55 3.62
N PHE A 338 -28.58 18.34 3.22
CA PHE A 338 -29.03 17.29 4.13
C PHE A 338 -27.95 16.94 5.18
N TYR A 339 -26.70 16.84 4.76
CA TYR A 339 -25.59 16.60 5.67
C TYR A 339 -25.42 17.74 6.69
N GLY A 340 -25.40 18.99 6.24
CA GLY A 340 -25.28 20.16 7.12
C GLY A 340 -26.43 20.25 8.12
N CYS A 341 -27.65 19.90 7.69
CA CYS A 341 -28.83 19.79 8.54
C CYS A 341 -28.68 18.70 9.62
N GLY A 342 -28.19 17.52 9.23
CA GLY A 342 -27.91 16.42 10.15
C GLY A 342 -26.87 16.79 11.20
N VAL A 343 -25.78 17.43 10.78
CA VAL A 343 -24.72 17.93 11.67
C VAL A 343 -25.25 18.97 12.64
N TYR A 344 -26.00 19.97 12.15
CA TYR A 344 -26.60 21.01 13.00
C TYR A 344 -27.53 20.41 14.06
N THR A 345 -28.38 19.47 13.66
CA THR A 345 -29.30 18.76 14.57
C THR A 345 -28.52 17.97 15.63
N ALA A 346 -27.46 17.27 15.24
CA ALA A 346 -26.63 16.50 16.17
C ALA A 346 -25.90 17.39 17.20
N PHE A 347 -25.34 18.53 16.78
CA PHE A 347 -24.71 19.49 17.70
C PHE A 347 -25.72 20.17 18.63
N TYR A 348 -26.90 20.53 18.12
CA TYR A 348 -27.97 21.11 18.94
C TYR A 348 -28.45 20.13 20.01
N PHE A 349 -28.63 18.86 19.64
CA PHE A 349 -29.03 17.79 20.54
C PHE A 349 -27.97 17.50 21.61
N ALA A 350 -26.68 17.48 21.23
CA ALA A 350 -25.57 17.31 22.15
C ALA A 350 -25.40 18.51 23.11
N GLY A 351 -25.57 19.75 22.61
CA GLY A 351 -25.46 20.98 23.40
C GLY A 351 -26.61 21.18 24.38
N SER A 352 -27.80 20.65 24.07
CA SER A 352 -29.00 20.74 24.93
C SER A 352 -29.07 19.64 26.00
N GLY A 353 -28.00 18.88 26.21
CA GLY A 353 -27.94 17.82 27.22
C GLY A 353 -28.95 16.68 26.97
N TYR A 354 -29.16 16.30 25.70
CA TYR A 354 -30.05 15.21 25.26
C TYR A 354 -31.55 15.39 25.55
N LYS A 355 -32.01 16.60 25.93
CA LYS A 355 -33.41 16.82 26.35
C LYS A 355 -34.32 17.52 25.35
N GLN A 356 -33.78 18.20 24.33
CA GLN A 356 -34.58 18.97 23.38
C GLN A 356 -34.13 18.70 21.93
N MET A 357 -35.09 18.40 21.07
CA MET A 357 -34.91 18.45 19.61
C MET A 357 -35.11 19.90 19.15
N PRO A 358 -34.50 20.32 18.02
CA PRO A 358 -34.78 21.63 17.40
C PRO A 358 -36.29 21.83 17.15
N GLU A 359 -36.73 23.08 17.00
CA GLU A 359 -38.14 23.38 16.66
C GLU A 359 -38.62 22.58 15.43
N GLY A 360 -39.83 22.02 15.52
CA GLY A 360 -40.38 21.12 14.47
C GLY A 360 -40.45 21.76 13.08
N ASN A 361 -40.60 23.09 13.00
CA ASN A 361 -40.59 23.82 11.73
C ASN A 361 -39.19 23.85 11.08
N LEU A 362 -38.14 24.03 11.88
CA LEU A 362 -36.75 23.97 11.40
C LEU A 362 -36.42 22.56 10.93
N LEU A 363 -36.85 21.53 11.66
CA LEU A 363 -36.62 20.13 11.30
C LEU A 363 -37.33 19.75 9.98
N PHE A 364 -38.54 20.27 9.75
CA PHE A 364 -39.27 20.09 8.48
C PHE A 364 -38.59 20.81 7.30
N VAL A 365 -38.08 22.03 7.50
CA VAL A 365 -37.30 22.76 6.49
C VAL A 365 -35.97 22.05 6.19
N PHE A 366 -35.35 21.46 7.21
CA PHE A 366 -34.04 20.82 7.11
C PHE A 366 -34.07 19.41 6.51
N PHE A 367 -35.07 18.59 6.83
CA PHE A 367 -35.18 17.23 6.30
C PHE A 367 -36.27 17.08 5.24
N GLY A 368 -37.39 17.79 5.38
CA GLY A 368 -38.54 17.68 4.47
C GLY A 368 -38.25 18.23 3.08
N ILE A 369 -37.65 19.41 2.97
CA ILE A 369 -37.37 20.03 1.66
C ILE A 369 -36.38 19.20 0.84
N PRO A 370 -35.21 18.77 1.35
CA PRO A 370 -34.29 17.92 0.60
C PRO A 370 -34.90 16.58 0.17
N THR A 371 -35.71 15.99 1.05
CA THR A 371 -36.39 14.72 0.81
C THR A 371 -37.41 14.85 -0.32
N ILE A 372 -38.20 15.93 -0.33
CA ILE A 372 -39.14 16.25 -1.41
C ILE A 372 -38.38 16.55 -2.71
N LEU A 373 -37.24 17.24 -2.66
CA LEU A 373 -36.47 17.60 -3.85
C LEU A 373 -35.76 16.39 -4.49
N MET A 374 -35.33 15.41 -3.68
CA MET A 374 -34.82 14.11 -4.17
C MET A 374 -35.90 13.28 -4.85
N LEU A 375 -37.17 13.40 -4.45
CA LEU A 375 -38.29 12.68 -5.09
C LEU A 375 -38.43 13.06 -6.57
N PHE A 376 -38.07 14.29 -6.93
CA PHE A 376 -38.12 14.77 -8.32
C PHE A 376 -36.93 14.32 -9.18
N LYS A 377 -35.88 13.72 -8.60
CA LYS A 377 -34.72 13.25 -9.37
C LYS A 377 -35.07 12.15 -10.36
N ALA A 378 -35.74 11.08 -9.90
CA ALA A 378 -36.05 9.91 -10.72
C ALA A 378 -37.03 10.22 -11.88
N PRO A 379 -38.13 10.99 -11.67
CA PRO A 379 -38.99 11.44 -12.77
C PRO A 379 -38.27 12.34 -13.78
N LEU A 380 -37.34 13.18 -13.32
CA LEU A 380 -36.67 14.17 -14.16
C LEU A 380 -35.50 13.57 -14.95
N HIS A 381 -34.80 12.58 -14.40
CA HIS A 381 -33.77 11.81 -15.11
C HIS A 381 -34.36 10.96 -16.25
N TYR A 382 -35.52 10.33 -16.00
CA TYR A 382 -36.30 9.63 -17.01
C TYR A 382 -36.71 10.56 -18.16
N PHE A 383 -37.13 11.79 -17.86
CA PHE A 383 -37.53 12.77 -18.88
C PHE A 383 -36.36 13.32 -19.71
N LEU A 384 -35.12 13.31 -19.17
CA LEU A 384 -33.96 13.96 -19.80
C LEU A 384 -33.04 12.99 -20.57
N HIS A 385 -32.94 11.72 -20.17
CA HIS A 385 -31.99 10.76 -20.76
C HIS A 385 -32.63 9.59 -21.52
N GLU A 386 -33.91 9.27 -21.28
CA GLU A 386 -34.55 8.13 -21.93
C GLU A 386 -35.55 8.59 -23.00
N ARG A 387 -35.06 8.75 -24.24
CA ARG A 387 -35.90 8.77 -25.44
C ARG A 387 -36.21 7.34 -25.93
N THR A 388 -36.27 6.39 -25.00
CA THR A 388 -36.62 4.99 -25.30
C THR A 388 -38.08 4.79 -24.91
N GLU A 389 -38.87 4.30 -25.85
CA GLU A 389 -40.31 4.07 -25.74
C GLU A 389 -40.68 3.02 -24.66
N ARG A 390 -40.52 3.35 -23.38
CA ARG A 390 -41.17 2.63 -22.28
C ARG A 390 -42.50 3.31 -21.99
N LYS A 391 -43.60 2.58 -22.09
CA LYS A 391 -44.91 3.05 -21.62
C LYS A 391 -44.82 3.32 -20.11
N MET A 392 -45.49 4.38 -19.66
CA MET A 392 -45.62 4.73 -18.24
C MET A 392 -46.45 3.64 -17.53
N ASP A 393 -45.79 2.58 -17.08
CA ASP A 393 -46.40 1.50 -16.32
C ASP A 393 -46.29 1.78 -14.82
N PHE A 394 -47.24 1.24 -14.03
CA PHE A 394 -47.24 1.31 -12.56
C PHE A 394 -45.91 0.79 -11.94
N PHE A 395 -45.24 -0.14 -12.61
CA PHE A 395 -43.93 -0.65 -12.21
C PHE A 395 -42.82 0.42 -12.24
N LEU A 396 -42.85 1.35 -13.21
CA LEU A 396 -41.89 2.46 -13.28
C LEU A 396 -42.01 3.41 -12.08
N PHE A 397 -43.25 3.64 -11.62
CA PHE A 397 -43.50 4.45 -10.42
C PHE A 397 -42.98 3.78 -9.15
N ILE A 398 -43.12 2.45 -9.04
CA ILE A 398 -42.52 1.68 -7.94
C ILE A 398 -41.00 1.76 -7.99
N ASP A 399 -40.39 1.63 -9.17
CA ASP A 399 -38.93 1.73 -9.35
C ASP A 399 -38.42 3.11 -8.89
N PHE A 400 -39.10 4.20 -9.28
CA PHE A 400 -38.75 5.56 -8.82
C PHE A 400 -38.92 5.74 -7.31
N PHE A 401 -40.00 5.19 -6.73
CA PHE A 401 -40.24 5.28 -5.29
C PHE A 401 -39.18 4.49 -4.51
N MET A 402 -38.82 3.30 -4.97
CA MET A 402 -37.77 2.49 -4.35
C MET A 402 -36.40 3.14 -4.48
N GLU A 403 -36.07 3.71 -5.65
CA GLU A 403 -34.84 4.48 -5.85
C GLU A 403 -34.77 5.65 -4.85
N TRP A 404 -35.86 6.41 -4.69
CA TRP A 404 -35.92 7.51 -3.74
C TRP A 404 -35.73 7.06 -2.28
N VAL A 405 -36.41 5.99 -1.84
CA VAL A 405 -36.26 5.45 -0.47
C VAL A 405 -34.83 4.97 -0.24
N VAL A 406 -34.24 4.26 -1.20
CA VAL A 406 -32.87 3.75 -1.11
C VAL A 406 -31.87 4.90 -1.07
N GLU A 407 -32.02 5.92 -1.92
CA GLU A 407 -31.14 7.09 -1.92
C GLU A 407 -31.22 7.86 -0.60
N LEU A 408 -32.41 8.03 -0.03
CA LEU A 408 -32.60 8.69 1.27
C LEU A 408 -31.92 7.89 2.39
N LEU A 409 -32.10 6.56 2.41
CA LEU A 409 -31.43 5.69 3.37
C LEU A 409 -29.92 5.69 3.19
N GLU A 410 -29.40 5.69 1.96
CA GLU A 410 -27.97 5.76 1.66
C GLU A 410 -27.38 7.09 2.13
N VAL A 411 -28.07 8.20 1.89
CA VAL A 411 -27.66 9.54 2.32
C VAL A 411 -27.66 9.63 3.85
N PHE A 412 -28.73 9.21 4.51
CA PHE A 412 -28.85 9.27 5.97
C PHE A 412 -27.87 8.32 6.66
N SER A 413 -27.86 7.04 6.28
CA SER A 413 -27.00 6.01 6.87
C SER A 413 -25.54 6.25 6.51
N GLY A 414 -25.25 6.56 5.24
CA GLY A 414 -23.89 6.76 4.75
C GLY A 414 -23.21 7.97 5.37
N TYR A 415 -23.88 9.13 5.44
CA TYR A 415 -23.25 10.31 6.04
C TYR A 415 -23.04 10.19 7.55
N LEU A 416 -23.97 9.57 8.26
CA LEU A 416 -23.86 9.31 9.69
C LEU A 416 -22.72 8.31 9.96
N ALA A 417 -22.72 7.16 9.27
CA ALA A 417 -21.69 6.14 9.41
C ALA A 417 -20.29 6.67 9.07
N ASN A 418 -20.17 7.45 7.99
CA ASN A 418 -18.90 8.05 7.58
C ASN A 418 -18.38 9.06 8.63
N THR A 419 -19.27 9.89 9.20
CA THR A 419 -18.88 10.85 10.26
C THR A 419 -18.44 10.13 11.52
N LEU A 420 -19.16 9.08 11.92
CA LEU A 420 -18.82 8.26 13.08
C LEU A 420 -17.53 7.44 12.87
N SER A 421 -17.19 7.05 11.64
CA SER A 421 -15.95 6.32 11.34
C SER A 421 -14.69 7.10 11.77
N PHE A 422 -14.74 8.44 11.78
CA PHE A 422 -13.63 9.28 12.26
C PHE A 422 -13.38 9.17 13.77
N MET A 423 -14.32 8.65 14.57
CA MET A 423 -14.07 8.34 15.98
C MET A 423 -12.90 7.34 16.17
N ARG A 424 -12.60 6.54 15.14
CA ARG A 424 -11.47 5.62 15.16
C ARG A 424 -10.12 6.33 15.25
N VAL A 425 -10.03 7.57 14.78
CA VAL A 425 -8.85 8.43 14.93
C VAL A 425 -8.56 8.65 16.42
N ALA A 426 -9.59 9.00 17.20
CA ALA A 426 -9.47 9.14 18.66
C ALA A 426 -9.16 7.80 19.33
N GLY A 427 -9.86 6.74 18.94
CA GLY A 427 -9.66 5.41 19.52
C GLY A 427 -8.21 4.91 19.44
N LEU A 428 -7.56 5.08 18.28
CA LEU A 428 -6.16 4.69 18.09
C LEU A 428 -5.20 5.60 18.86
N GLY A 429 -5.44 6.92 18.90
CA GLY A 429 -4.64 7.82 19.73
C GLY A 429 -4.73 7.47 21.23
N ILE A 430 -5.92 7.11 21.72
CA ILE A 430 -6.12 6.70 23.13
C ILE A 430 -5.37 5.39 23.39
N ALA A 431 -5.54 4.39 22.52
CA ALA A 431 -4.86 3.10 22.64
C ALA A 431 -3.34 3.27 22.67
N HIS A 432 -2.80 4.14 21.81
CA HIS A 432 -1.39 4.48 21.76
C HIS A 432 -0.87 4.99 23.12
N VAL A 433 -1.55 5.98 23.71
CA VAL A 433 -1.13 6.53 25.02
C VAL A 433 -1.34 5.55 26.17
N SER A 434 -2.41 4.77 26.15
CA SER A 434 -2.63 3.71 27.14
C SER A 434 -1.55 2.63 27.10
N LEU A 435 -1.14 2.21 25.90
CA LEU A 435 -0.08 1.20 25.72
C LEU A 435 1.27 1.74 26.19
N MET A 436 1.57 3.00 25.87
CA MET A 436 2.81 3.65 26.31
C MET A 436 2.86 3.77 27.84
N SER A 437 1.75 4.19 28.45
CA SER A 437 1.62 4.27 29.91
C SER A 437 1.78 2.89 30.57
N ALA A 438 1.26 1.83 29.97
CA ALA A 438 1.40 0.47 30.48
C ALA A 438 2.87 0.01 30.49
N PHE A 439 3.63 0.31 29.44
CA PHE A 439 5.06 -0.01 29.39
C PHE A 439 5.88 0.78 30.42
N ASP A 440 5.51 2.05 30.67
CA ASP A 440 6.15 2.87 31.71
C ASP A 440 5.88 2.29 33.12
N ILE A 441 4.64 1.88 33.41
CA ILE A 441 4.29 1.22 34.67
C ILE A 441 5.09 -0.08 34.85
N ILE A 442 5.17 -0.93 33.82
CA ILE A 442 5.93 -2.20 33.89
C ILE A 442 7.43 -1.93 34.09
N ALA A 443 7.98 -0.93 33.43
CA ALA A 443 9.37 -0.52 33.63
C ALA A 443 9.61 -0.01 35.06
N GLY A 444 8.67 0.76 35.62
CA GLY A 444 8.71 1.26 36.99
C GLY A 444 8.58 0.18 38.07
N MET A 445 7.96 -0.96 37.77
CA MET A 445 7.85 -2.11 38.68
C MET A 445 9.15 -2.94 38.76
N THR A 446 10.12 -2.69 37.89
CA THR A 446 11.36 -3.48 37.82
C THR A 446 12.46 -2.87 38.70
N SER A 447 12.99 -3.64 39.65
CA SER A 447 13.99 -3.16 40.62
C SER A 447 15.38 -2.86 40.01
N SER A 448 15.67 -3.34 38.79
CA SER A 448 16.96 -3.11 38.11
C SER A 448 16.84 -2.08 36.99
N ARG A 449 17.59 -0.98 37.12
CA ARG A 449 17.73 0.09 36.11
C ARG A 449 17.99 -0.39 34.68
N PRO A 450 18.91 -1.34 34.42
CA PRO A 450 19.16 -1.80 33.05
C PRO A 450 17.96 -2.57 32.46
N ALA A 451 17.25 -3.35 33.26
CA ALA A 451 16.07 -4.09 32.78
C ALA A 451 14.91 -3.13 32.45
N ALA A 452 14.71 -2.08 33.24
CA ALA A 452 13.71 -1.04 32.95
C ALA A 452 13.98 -0.34 31.60
N ILE A 453 15.24 -0.01 31.29
CA ILE A 453 15.63 0.61 30.01
C ILE A 453 15.35 -0.34 28.84
N VAL A 454 15.67 -1.63 28.99
CA VAL A 454 15.41 -2.63 27.95
C VAL A 454 13.92 -2.79 27.69
N ILE A 455 13.10 -2.84 28.74
CA ILE A 455 11.64 -2.94 28.64
C ILE A 455 11.08 -1.70 27.93
N LEU A 456 11.52 -0.50 28.30
CA LEU A 456 11.06 0.75 27.69
C LEU A 456 11.49 0.85 26.22
N ALA A 457 12.71 0.45 25.88
CA ALA A 457 13.20 0.42 24.50
C ALA A 457 12.40 -0.58 23.64
N ALA A 458 12.17 -1.79 24.16
CA ALA A 458 11.38 -2.81 23.48
C ALA A 458 9.91 -2.37 23.31
N GLY A 459 9.32 -1.76 24.34
CA GLY A 459 7.96 -1.21 24.30
C GLY A 459 7.81 -0.13 23.23
N ASN A 460 8.74 0.83 23.18
CA ASN A 460 8.72 1.87 22.15
C ASN A 460 8.88 1.31 20.73
N ILE A 461 9.77 0.34 20.52
CA ILE A 461 9.92 -0.32 19.21
C ILE A 461 8.62 -1.02 18.81
N LEU A 462 7.98 -1.73 19.74
CA LEU A 462 6.72 -2.40 19.50
C LEU A 462 5.60 -1.41 19.17
N VAL A 463 5.48 -0.32 19.93
CA VAL A 463 4.46 0.73 19.71
C VAL A 463 4.68 1.40 18.35
N ILE A 464 5.91 1.75 17.99
CA ILE A 464 6.23 2.32 16.67
C ILE A 464 5.83 1.35 15.55
N ALA A 465 6.16 0.07 15.68
CA ALA A 465 5.88 -0.92 14.65
C ALA A 465 4.38 -1.23 14.50
N LEU A 466 3.69 -1.47 15.61
CA LEU A 466 2.29 -1.90 15.60
C LEU A 466 1.33 -0.71 15.43
N GLU A 467 1.45 0.31 16.28
CA GLU A 467 0.55 1.46 16.25
C GLU A 467 0.88 2.40 15.08
N GLY A 468 2.16 2.57 14.73
CA GLY A 468 2.54 3.37 13.56
C GLY A 468 1.99 2.78 12.26
N LEU A 469 2.08 1.46 12.08
CA LEU A 469 1.49 0.77 10.92
C LEU A 469 -0.04 0.82 10.95
N SER A 470 -0.66 0.54 12.10
CA SER A 470 -2.11 0.60 12.29
C SER A 470 -2.67 1.99 11.97
N ALA A 471 -2.04 3.05 12.50
CA ALA A 471 -2.39 4.42 12.22
C ALA A 471 -2.25 4.77 10.73
N GLY A 472 -1.16 4.34 10.08
CA GLY A 472 -0.95 4.54 8.64
C GLY A 472 -2.03 3.88 7.77
N ILE A 473 -2.36 2.62 8.04
CA ILE A 473 -3.42 1.87 7.32
C ILE A 473 -4.77 2.51 7.55
N GLN A 474 -5.06 2.89 8.79
CA GLN A 474 -6.37 3.41 9.15
C GLN A 474 -6.59 4.85 8.64
N ALA A 475 -5.55 5.68 8.59
CA ALA A 475 -5.59 6.97 7.89
C ALA A 475 -5.82 6.78 6.38
N LEU A 476 -5.24 5.74 5.77
CA LEU A 476 -5.49 5.43 4.36
C LEU A 476 -6.93 5.01 4.12
N ARG A 477 -7.47 4.13 4.98
CA ARG A 477 -8.87 3.70 4.93
C ARG A 477 -9.81 4.90 4.97
N LEU A 478 -9.61 5.82 5.92
CA LEU A 478 -10.44 7.02 6.08
C LEU A 478 -10.43 7.91 4.82
N ASN A 479 -9.29 8.02 4.15
CA ASN A 479 -9.20 8.75 2.89
C ASN A 479 -9.89 8.00 1.73
N TYR A 480 -9.79 6.67 1.66
CA TYR A 480 -10.33 5.90 0.55
C TYR A 480 -11.86 5.69 0.64
N TYR A 481 -12.38 5.38 1.82
CA TYR A 481 -13.79 5.02 1.97
C TYR A 481 -14.67 6.22 2.29
N GLU A 482 -14.18 7.21 3.04
CA GLU A 482 -14.99 8.33 3.51
C GLU A 482 -14.77 9.60 2.68
N PHE A 483 -13.56 9.81 2.13
CA PHE A 483 -13.23 10.99 1.31
C PHE A 483 -13.33 10.71 -0.20
N PHE A 484 -12.67 9.66 -0.73
CA PHE A 484 -12.68 9.38 -2.17
C PHE A 484 -14.03 8.91 -2.72
N SER A 485 -14.79 8.15 -1.94
CA SER A 485 -16.13 7.69 -2.35
C SER A 485 -17.10 8.84 -2.71
N ARG A 486 -16.82 10.07 -2.26
CA ARG A 486 -17.71 11.23 -2.44
C ARG A 486 -17.53 11.98 -3.75
N TYR A 487 -16.34 12.00 -4.32
CA TYR A 487 -16.03 12.79 -5.51
C TYR A 487 -15.28 12.00 -6.61
N PHE A 488 -14.82 10.79 -6.31
CA PHE A 488 -14.00 9.99 -7.20
C PHE A 488 -14.86 8.95 -7.93
N THR A 489 -15.03 9.14 -9.24
CA THR A 489 -15.76 8.18 -10.09
C THR A 489 -14.89 7.01 -10.55
N GLY A 490 -13.56 7.08 -10.37
CA GLY A 490 -12.61 6.00 -10.61
C GLY A 490 -12.45 5.53 -12.06
N LYS A 491 -12.97 6.30 -13.03
CA LYS A 491 -13.05 5.93 -14.46
C LYS A 491 -11.87 6.45 -15.31
N GLY A 492 -10.84 7.02 -14.71
CA GLY A 492 -9.70 7.59 -15.44
C GLY A 492 -8.74 6.53 -15.97
N ILE A 493 -8.12 6.81 -17.13
CA ILE A 493 -7.03 5.98 -17.68
C ILE A 493 -5.70 6.67 -17.32
N ALA A 494 -4.72 5.95 -16.75
CA ALA A 494 -3.42 6.54 -16.47
C ALA A 494 -2.66 6.85 -17.76
N TYR A 495 -2.05 8.04 -17.83
CA TYR A 495 -1.12 8.36 -18.92
C TYR A 495 0.19 7.58 -18.75
N ASN A 496 0.41 6.59 -19.62
CA ASN A 496 1.64 5.81 -19.69
C ASN A 496 2.45 6.20 -20.94
N PRO A 497 3.42 7.12 -20.83
CA PRO A 497 4.23 7.51 -21.98
C PRO A 497 5.17 6.38 -22.40
N ILE A 498 5.44 6.32 -23.70
CA ILE A 498 6.50 5.47 -24.25
C ILE A 498 7.83 6.03 -23.74
N SER A 499 8.54 5.24 -22.93
CA SER A 499 9.88 5.59 -22.45
C SER A 499 10.79 4.39 -22.43
N LEU A 500 12.08 4.63 -22.68
CA LEU A 500 13.14 3.62 -22.64
C LEU A 500 13.38 3.06 -21.23
N ARG A 501 12.86 3.74 -20.20
CA ARG A 501 13.10 3.44 -18.79
C ARG A 501 11.93 2.71 -18.12
N GLN A 502 11.14 1.94 -18.88
CA GLN A 502 10.17 1.02 -18.28
C GLN A 502 10.91 -0.13 -17.59
N GLU A 503 11.42 0.16 -16.38
CA GLU A 503 11.58 -0.80 -15.29
C GLU A 503 10.17 -1.31 -14.99
N LYS A 504 9.93 -2.58 -15.31
CA LYS A 504 8.80 -3.32 -14.76
C LYS A 504 9.25 -4.01 -13.49
#